data_AF-A0A9D5LGA2-F1
#
_entry.id   AF-A0A9D5LGA2-F1
#
_cell.length_a   1.000
_cell.length_b   1.000
_cell.length_c   1.000
_cell.angle_alpha   90.00
_cell.angle_beta   90.00
_cell.angle_gamma   90.00
#
_symmetry.space_group_name_H-M   'P 1'
#
loop_
_entity.id
_entity.type
_entity.pdbx_description
1 polymer ?
#
loop_
_entity_poly.entity_id
_entity_poly.type
_entity_poly.pdbx_seq_one_letter_code
_entity_poly.pdbx_strand_id
1 'polypeptide(L)' 'MSNLSMLYAFIGGAIVGAGAALLFAPEKGEDVRSRIAELLRKKGIICSDNEIDALVEQLTTEIDD' A
#
# COMPACT_ATOMS: atom_id res chain seq x y z
N MET A 1 -15.43 -38.70 2.54
CA MET A 1 -15.26 -37.62 1.55
C MET A 1 -13.77 -37.45 1.36
N SER A 2 -13.27 -37.56 0.13
CA SER A 2 -11.85 -37.76 -0.17
C SER A 2 -11.02 -36.53 0.21
N ASN A 3 -9.90 -36.76 0.89
CA ASN A 3 -8.84 -35.78 1.17
C ASN A 3 -8.43 -34.94 -0.06
N LEU A 4 -8.57 -35.52 -1.26
CA LEU A 4 -8.32 -34.88 -2.53
C LEU A 4 -9.22 -33.67 -2.79
N SER A 5 -10.51 -33.75 -2.43
CA SER A 5 -11.44 -32.62 -2.55
C SER A 5 -11.05 -31.45 -1.64
N MET A 6 -10.54 -31.75 -0.44
CA MET A 6 -10.04 -30.74 0.49
C MET A 6 -8.77 -30.05 -0.04
N LEU A 7 -7.86 -30.82 -0.66
CA LEU A 7 -6.65 -30.27 -1.27
C LEU A 7 -6.97 -29.32 -2.44
N TYR A 8 -7.91 -29.69 -3.31
CA TYR A 8 -8.34 -28.82 -4.40
C TYR A 8 -9.03 -27.54 -3.91
N ALA A 9 -9.86 -27.65 -2.86
CA ALA A 9 -10.47 -26.48 -2.23
C ALA A 9 -9.42 -25.54 -1.62
N PHE A 10 -8.38 -26.08 -0.98
CA PHE A 10 -7.29 -25.29 -0.43
C PHE A 10 -6.48 -24.57 -1.52
N ILE A 11 -6.10 -25.27 -2.59
CA ILE A 11 -5.36 -24.66 -3.70
C ILE A 11 -6.20 -23.60 -4.40
N GLY A 12 -7.49 -23.87 -4.63
CA GLY A 12 -8.42 -22.90 -5.21
C GLY A 12 -8.56 -21.64 -4.34
N GLY A 13 -8.71 -21.81 -3.03
CA GLY A 13 -8.76 -20.70 -2.07
C GLY A 13 -7.44 -19.91 -2.01
N ALA A 14 -6.30 -20.60 -2.05
CA ALA A 14 -4.98 -19.96 -1.99
C ALA A 14 -4.71 -19.08 -3.23
N ILE A 15 -5.09 -19.53 -4.43
CA ILE A 15 -4.92 -18.75 -5.66
C ILE A 15 -5.78 -17.48 -5.63
N VAL A 16 -7.05 -17.60 -5.23
CA VAL A 16 -7.97 -16.45 -5.12
C VAL A 16 -7.47 -15.49 -4.05
N GLY A 17 -7.03 -15.99 -2.90
CA GLY A 17 -6.49 -15.18 -1.81
C GLY A 17 -5.21 -14.44 -2.21
N ALA A 18 -4.27 -15.11 -2.88
CA ALA A 18 -3.04 -14.49 -3.36
C ALA A 18 -3.31 -13.45 -4.47
N GLY A 19 -4.24 -13.74 -5.39
CA GLY A 19 -4.65 -12.79 -6.43
C GLY A 19 -5.28 -11.53 -5.84
N ALA A 20 -6.17 -11.68 -4.86
CA ALA A 20 -6.74 -10.55 -4.15
C ALA A 20 -5.68 -9.75 -3.38
N ALA A 21 -4.78 -10.42 -2.65
CA ALA A 21 -3.72 -9.77 -1.90
C ALA A 21 -2.78 -8.96 -2.82
N LEU A 22 -2.46 -9.46 -4.01
CA LEU A 22 -1.63 -8.73 -4.98
C LEU A 22 -2.34 -7.52 -5.60
N LEU A 23 -3.63 -7.63 -5.91
CA LEU A 23 -4.40 -6.53 -6.51
C LEU A 23 -4.69 -5.39 -5.52
N PHE A 24 -4.88 -5.73 -4.25
CA PHE A 24 -5.16 -4.77 -3.18
C PHE A 24 -3.91 -4.46 -2.34
N ALA A 25 -2.74 -4.97 -2.71
CA ALA A 25 -1.49 -4.61 -2.05
C ALA A 25 -1.24 -3.10 -2.24
N PRO A 26 -1.14 -2.32 -1.15
CA PRO A 26 -0.79 -0.91 -1.26
C PRO A 26 0.63 -0.76 -1.81
N GLU A 27 0.90 0.36 -2.48
CA GLU A 27 2.27 0.73 -2.84
C GLU A 27 3.14 0.89 -1.58
N LYS A 28 4.45 0.69 -1.70
CA LYS A 28 5.36 0.88 -0.56
C LYS A 28 5.35 2.35 -0.15
N GLY A 29 5.24 2.60 1.15
CA GLY A 29 5.22 3.98 1.69
C GLY A 29 6.45 4.81 1.32
N GLU A 30 7.60 4.18 1.08
CA GLU A 30 8.81 4.85 0.57
C GLU A 30 8.60 5.44 -0.84
N ASP A 31 8.05 4.64 -1.76
CA ASP A 31 7.76 5.07 -3.13
C ASP A 31 6.72 6.19 -3.14
N VAL A 32 5.72 6.10 -2.25
CA VAL A 32 4.68 7.13 -2.09
C VAL A 32 5.29 8.43 -1.56
N ARG A 33 6.14 8.39 -0.52
CA ARG A 33 6.83 9.59 0.02
C ARG A 33 7.71 10.25 -1.03
N SER A 34 8.48 9.46 -1.79
CA SER A 34 9.30 9.94 -2.90
C SER A 34 8.45 10.64 -3.97
N ARG A 35 7.33 10.04 -4.35
CA ARG A 35 6.40 10.59 -5.33
C ARG A 35 5.75 11.90 -4.85
N ILE A 36 5.43 12.03 -3.57
CA ILE A 36 4.95 13.29 -2.97
C ILE A 36 6.04 14.38 -3.10
N ALA A 37 7.29 14.06 -2.76
CA ALA A 37 8.40 14.99 -2.88
C ALA A 37 8.59 15.49 -4.33
N GLU A 38 8.52 14.59 -5.31
CA GLU A 38 8.61 14.95 -6.72
C GLU A 38 7.47 15.87 -7.19
N LEU A 39 6.23 15.59 -6.76
CA LEU A 39 5.06 16.40 -7.10
C LEU A 39 5.16 17.82 -6.51
N LEU A 40 5.63 17.94 -5.27
CA LEU A 40 5.85 19.23 -4.61
C LEU A 40 6.95 20.04 -5.31
N ARG A 41 8.08 19.40 -5.65
CA ARG A 41 9.17 20.02 -6.42
C ARG A 41 8.71 20.50 -7.80
N LYS A 42 7.88 19.73 -8.52
CA LYS A 42 7.29 20.15 -9.80
C LYS A 42 6.40 21.39 -9.68
N LYS A 43 5.79 21.61 -8.52
CA LYS A 43 5.00 22.83 -8.22
C LYS A 43 5.86 24.00 -7.71
N GLY A 44 7.17 23.85 -7.63
CA GLY A 44 8.10 24.88 -7.14
C GLY A 44 8.16 24.97 -5.61
N ILE A 45 7.57 24.01 -4.89
CA ILE A 45 7.62 23.96 -3.43
C ILE A 45 8.84 23.12 -3.05
N ILE A 46 9.82 23.78 -2.44
CA ILE A 46 11.02 23.14 -1.91
C ILE A 46 10.70 22.73 -0.48
N CYS A 47 10.36 21.46 -0.28
CA CYS A 47 10.20 20.86 1.04
C CYS A 47 11.45 20.06 1.40
N SER A 48 11.85 20.14 2.66
CA SER A 48 12.82 19.23 3.29
C SER A 48 12.15 17.89 3.64
N ASP A 49 12.94 16.81 3.73
CA ASP A 49 12.41 15.48 4.03
C ASP A 49 11.63 15.44 5.36
N ASN A 50 12.06 16.23 6.35
CA ASN A 50 11.37 16.38 7.64
C ASN A 50 9.96 16.99 7.49
N GLU A 51 9.78 17.96 6.58
CA GLU A 51 8.48 18.57 6.33
C GLU A 51 7.53 17.61 5.61
N ILE A 52 8.08 16.74 4.73
CA ILE A 52 7.30 15.71 4.06
C ILE A 52 6.82 14.66 5.07
N ASP A 53 7.69 14.21 5.98
CA ASP A 53 7.31 13.27 7.03
C ASP A 53 6.24 13.86 7.97
N ALA A 54 6.37 15.12 8.38
CA ALA A 54 5.36 15.81 9.19
C ALA A 54 4.01 15.97 8.46
N LEU A 55 4.02 16.15 7.13
CA LEU A 55 2.81 16.21 6.31
C LEU A 55 2.12 14.84 6.25
N VAL A 56 2.90 13.77 6.07
CA VAL A 56 2.39 12.39 6.03
C VAL A 56 1.81 11.98 7.40
N GLU A 57 2.45 12.39 8.49
CA GLU A 57 1.95 12.16 9.86
C GLU A 57 0.61 12.86 10.11
N GLN A 58 0.47 14.12 9.69
CA GLN A 58 -0.81 14.85 9.75
C GLN A 58 -1.90 14.16 8.93
N LEU A 59 -1.59 13.75 7.69
CA LEU A 59 -2.53 13.03 6.84
C LEU A 59 -3.01 11.71 7.45
N THR A 60 -2.09 10.99 8.11
CA THR A 60 -2.41 9.71 8.75
C THR A 60 -3.31 9.93 9.96
N THR A 61 -3.05 10.98 10.74
CA THR A 61 -3.86 11.33 11.92
C THR A 61 -5.27 11.74 11.54
N GLU A 62 -5.46 12.45 10.43
CA GLU A 62 -6.78 12.87 9.94
C GLU A 62 -7.62 11.72 9.35
N ILE A 63 -7.01 10.59 9.00
CA ILE A 63 -7.74 9.41 8.50
C ILE A 63 -8.29 8.54 9.64
N ASP A 64 -7.69 8.64 10.84
CA ASP A 64 -8.07 7.83 12.00
C ASP A 64 -9.25 8.44 12.84
N ASP A 65 -9.71 9.64 12.49
CA ASP A 65 -10.92 10.31 13.03
C ASP A 65 -12.14 10.15 12.08
#